data_AF-Q4D7U1-F1
#
_entry.id   AF-Q4D7U1-F1
#
_cell.length_a   1.000
_cell.length_b   1.000
_cell.length_c   1.000
_cell.angle_alpha   90.00
_cell.angle_beta   90.00
_cell.angle_gamma   90.00
#
_symmetry.space_group_name_H-M   'P 1'
#
loop_
_entity.id
_entity.type
_entity.pdbx_description
1 polymer ?
#
loop_
_entity_poly.entity_id
_entity_poly.type
_entity_poly.pdbx_seq_one_letter_code
_entity_poly.pdbx_strand_id
1 'polypeptide(L)'
;MDSLSFRLVRPMNRLTQLALLKHFQCHPEQLTAFNAKLIQRYALLDYVDHRTMLEILTKMAKQPPTTASLIGLRQTLQAVQRFPLYLEADKRAFETELLNSVLATPADTLSSVEYGALWSFTTQTTAWEDVLRLSNAFPLQSTLPLQSEREFRIVLNQMLMSAIPVALTSPVSSSMDSQPRGVRLLKELVGEETALKRAFDGIVHSDACWTERESAVFTFVGVVHALGRWPSEQIPEEKAWKQLAQHPTTSHDVDLHQLLRVLVRVYSPLVPEYVRESLDEAMSTDLWRCYSELPNAPVAVFFGLGEPRLRFPDDQKTEEGHAMDRDEKTQEGLATTSQSRQMQEALRRLHERAVEKQLRSDGPPLGVSVLINLLISSTFLRVQGDLFHAIIAALKGALSSPSSLRSVTPLQAVIIAACLNQVQQMLTGTPASSLTVGDTGKDMEAIARLLLPLLSYKHMKDHGSARCVSMLLCDCPCWTREWGLEEGCLNLLREHAQDGFTRAQLQRMLKCDSHGLLSLPVEVKGILEKQAAEVPER
;
A
#
# COMPACT_ATOMS: atom_id res chain seq x y z
N MET A 1 -8.63 1.56 -11.62
CA MET A 1 -9.63 1.85 -12.69
C MET A 1 -9.29 3.18 -13.32
N ASP A 2 -9.07 4.19 -12.49
CA ASP A 2 -8.46 5.48 -12.79
C ASP A 2 -7.17 5.46 -13.63
N SER A 3 -6.44 4.33 -13.68
CA SER A 3 -5.25 4.16 -14.53
C SER A 3 -5.54 3.69 -15.97
N LEU A 4 -6.77 3.26 -16.28
CA LEU A 4 -7.15 2.80 -17.62
C LEU A 4 -7.47 3.98 -18.53
N SER A 5 -7.23 3.81 -19.84
CA SER A 5 -7.64 4.82 -20.82
C SER A 5 -9.14 5.09 -20.75
N PHE A 6 -9.53 6.36 -20.84
CA PHE A 6 -10.94 6.79 -20.81
C PHE A 6 -11.84 5.97 -21.73
N ARG A 7 -11.36 5.67 -22.94
CA ARG A 7 -12.08 4.89 -23.97
C ARG A 7 -12.46 3.48 -23.53
N LEU A 8 -11.73 2.90 -22.57
CA LEU A 8 -11.91 1.52 -22.12
C LEU A 8 -12.79 1.41 -20.86
N VAL A 9 -12.88 2.45 -20.04
CA VAL A 9 -13.48 2.37 -18.70
C VAL A 9 -14.93 1.87 -18.75
N ARG A 10 -15.83 2.60 -19.42
CA ARG A 10 -17.26 2.25 -19.46
C ARG A 10 -17.56 0.94 -20.19
N PRO A 11 -17.03 0.69 -21.42
CA PRO A 11 -17.24 -0.58 -22.08
C PRO A 11 -16.77 -1.77 -21.24
N MET A 12 -15.60 -1.65 -20.61
CA MET A 12 -15.07 -2.72 -19.77
C MET A 12 -15.89 -2.92 -18.50
N ASN A 13 -16.35 -1.85 -17.84
CA ASN A 13 -17.21 -1.95 -16.66
C ASN A 13 -18.52 -2.66 -16.97
N ARG A 14 -19.20 -2.26 -18.05
CA ARG A 14 -20.46 -2.88 -18.47
C ARG A 14 -20.28 -4.36 -18.80
N LEU A 15 -19.23 -4.71 -19.55
CA LEU A 15 -18.94 -6.10 -19.89
C LEU A 15 -18.58 -6.92 -18.64
N THR A 16 -17.76 -6.38 -17.75
CA THR A 16 -17.36 -7.05 -16.50
C THR A 16 -18.58 -7.26 -15.59
N GLN A 17 -19.45 -6.26 -15.47
CA GLN A 17 -20.67 -6.36 -14.68
C GLN A 17 -21.58 -7.47 -15.20
N LEU A 18 -21.88 -7.48 -16.49
CA LEU A 18 -22.74 -8.49 -17.11
C LEU A 18 -22.15 -9.89 -16.98
N ALA A 19 -20.84 -10.04 -17.22
CA ALA A 19 -20.16 -11.32 -17.13
C ALA A 19 -20.17 -11.85 -15.69
N LEU A 20 -19.86 -11.02 -14.69
CA LEU A 20 -19.79 -11.45 -13.29
C LEU A 20 -21.16 -11.67 -12.67
N LEU A 21 -22.17 -10.83 -12.96
CA LEU A 21 -23.53 -11.10 -12.49
C LEU A 21 -24.07 -12.41 -13.08
N LYS A 22 -23.84 -12.66 -14.37
CA LYS A 22 -24.20 -13.94 -14.99
C LYS A 22 -23.45 -15.11 -14.35
N HIS A 23 -22.16 -14.95 -14.08
CA HIS A 23 -21.33 -15.97 -13.41
C HIS A 23 -21.91 -16.35 -12.05
N PHE A 24 -22.10 -15.38 -11.15
CA PHE A 24 -22.61 -15.64 -9.79
C PHE A 24 -24.09 -16.03 -9.72
N GLN A 25 -24.86 -15.82 -10.80
CA GLN A 25 -26.24 -16.32 -10.90
C GLN A 25 -26.31 -17.78 -11.38
N CYS A 26 -25.21 -18.36 -11.89
CA CYS A 26 -25.19 -19.77 -12.27
C CYS A 26 -25.25 -20.69 -11.03
N HIS A 27 -26.14 -21.67 -11.05
CA HIS A 27 -26.48 -22.51 -9.89
C HIS A 27 -25.36 -23.35 -9.22
N PRO A 28 -24.24 -23.73 -9.87
CA PRO A 28 -23.19 -24.48 -9.17
C PRO A 28 -22.05 -23.62 -8.62
N GLU A 29 -22.08 -22.28 -8.75
CA GLU A 29 -20.96 -21.45 -8.29
C GLU A 29 -20.89 -21.39 -6.76
N GLN A 30 -19.66 -21.45 -6.23
CA GLN A 30 -19.35 -21.43 -4.80
C GLN A 30 -18.39 -20.30 -4.44
N LEU A 31 -18.29 -19.93 -3.18
CA LEU A 31 -17.41 -18.86 -2.69
C LEU A 31 -15.94 -19.34 -2.57
N THR A 32 -15.34 -19.70 -3.69
CA THR A 32 -13.94 -20.18 -3.76
C THR A 32 -12.93 -19.03 -3.74
N ALA A 33 -11.66 -19.34 -3.47
CA ALA A 33 -10.57 -18.35 -3.55
C ALA A 33 -10.40 -17.72 -4.94
N PHE A 34 -10.76 -18.44 -6.01
CA PHE A 34 -10.80 -17.89 -7.37
C PHE A 34 -11.93 -16.88 -7.52
N ASN A 35 -13.14 -17.24 -7.09
CA ASN A 35 -14.31 -16.37 -7.14
C ASN A 35 -14.13 -15.13 -6.25
N ALA A 36 -13.41 -15.23 -5.13
CA ALA A 36 -13.02 -14.08 -4.32
C ALA A 36 -12.24 -13.01 -5.11
N LYS A 37 -11.35 -13.41 -6.03
CA LYS A 37 -10.63 -12.47 -6.92
C LYS A 37 -11.58 -11.76 -7.90
N LEU A 38 -12.60 -12.47 -8.38
CA LEU A 38 -13.63 -11.88 -9.24
C LEU A 38 -14.50 -10.88 -8.47
N ILE A 39 -14.89 -11.22 -7.24
CA ILE A 39 -15.61 -10.31 -6.33
C ILE A 39 -14.76 -9.07 -6.05
N GLN A 40 -13.46 -9.25 -5.78
CA GLN A 40 -12.53 -8.14 -5.55
C GLN A 40 -12.43 -7.23 -6.78
N ARG A 41 -12.41 -7.80 -7.98
CA ARG A 41 -12.43 -7.01 -9.23
C ARG A 41 -13.74 -6.25 -9.38
N TYR A 42 -14.88 -6.87 -9.08
CA TYR A 42 -16.20 -6.23 -9.13
C TYR A 42 -16.29 -5.06 -8.16
N ALA A 43 -15.82 -5.25 -6.92
CA ALA A 43 -15.81 -4.22 -5.87
C ALA A 43 -15.04 -2.95 -6.25
N LEU A 44 -14.08 -3.06 -7.19
CA LEU A 44 -13.24 -1.96 -7.67
C LEU A 44 -13.85 -1.17 -8.85
N LEU A 45 -15.03 -1.56 -9.36
CA LEU A 45 -15.71 -0.84 -10.45
C LEU A 45 -16.64 0.22 -9.86
N ASP A 46 -16.58 1.48 -10.31
CA ASP A 46 -17.39 2.56 -9.70
C ASP A 46 -18.81 2.66 -10.27
N TYR A 47 -19.04 2.11 -11.46
CA TYR A 47 -20.29 2.28 -12.23
C TYR A 47 -21.06 0.96 -12.37
N VAL A 48 -21.14 0.18 -11.29
CA VAL A 48 -21.83 -1.12 -11.26
C VAL A 48 -22.75 -1.20 -10.05
N ASP A 49 -23.75 -2.07 -10.15
CA ASP A 49 -24.71 -2.31 -9.07
C ASP A 49 -24.15 -3.27 -8.02
N HIS A 50 -23.44 -2.70 -7.05
CA HIS A 50 -22.88 -3.40 -5.92
C HIS A 50 -23.94 -4.04 -5.02
N ARG A 51 -25.12 -3.44 -4.88
CA ARG A 51 -26.18 -3.97 -4.02
C ARG A 51 -26.72 -5.27 -4.59
N THR A 52 -27.03 -5.31 -5.89
CA THR A 52 -27.47 -6.55 -6.56
C THR A 52 -26.42 -7.66 -6.42
N MET A 53 -25.13 -7.33 -6.53
CA MET A 53 -24.06 -8.32 -6.32
C MET A 53 -24.04 -8.81 -4.87
N LEU A 54 -24.13 -7.93 -3.86
CA LEU A 54 -24.18 -8.35 -2.45
C LEU A 54 -25.39 -9.25 -2.16
N GLU A 55 -26.57 -8.96 -2.71
CA GLU A 55 -27.74 -9.80 -2.54
C GLU A 55 -27.54 -11.22 -3.08
N ILE A 56 -26.86 -11.35 -4.23
CA ILE A 56 -26.49 -12.65 -4.80
C ILE A 56 -25.48 -13.36 -3.89
N LEU A 57 -24.41 -12.67 -3.48
CA LEU A 57 -23.37 -13.25 -2.62
C LEU A 57 -23.93 -13.68 -1.26
N THR A 58 -24.86 -12.92 -0.67
CA THR A 58 -25.53 -13.27 0.59
C THR A 58 -26.39 -14.51 0.44
N LYS A 59 -27.06 -14.72 -0.71
CA LYS A 59 -27.77 -15.97 -1.00
C LYS A 59 -26.81 -17.15 -1.13
N MET A 60 -25.64 -16.95 -1.75
CA MET A 60 -24.61 -17.98 -1.86
C MET A 60 -23.98 -18.32 -0.50
N ALA A 61 -23.77 -17.33 0.37
CA ALA A 61 -23.19 -17.52 1.70
C ALA A 61 -24.00 -18.45 2.61
N LYS A 62 -25.30 -18.61 2.34
CA LYS A 62 -26.20 -19.55 3.03
C LYS A 62 -25.94 -21.01 2.71
N GLN A 63 -25.26 -21.29 1.60
CA GLN A 63 -24.93 -22.66 1.23
C GLN A 63 -23.88 -23.24 2.19
N PRO A 64 -23.94 -24.53 2.52
CA PRO A 64 -22.91 -25.15 3.35
C PRO A 64 -21.54 -25.01 2.68
N PRO A 65 -20.50 -24.59 3.41
CA PRO A 65 -19.19 -24.39 2.82
C PRO A 65 -18.58 -25.74 2.41
N THR A 66 -18.05 -25.80 1.19
CA THR A 66 -17.18 -26.89 0.74
C THR A 66 -15.73 -26.63 1.18
N THR A 67 -14.87 -27.65 1.13
CA THR A 67 -13.42 -27.48 1.36
C THR A 67 -12.81 -26.34 0.51
N ALA A 68 -13.21 -26.24 -0.77
CA ALA A 68 -12.75 -25.15 -1.65
C ALA A 68 -13.26 -23.77 -1.23
N SER A 69 -14.45 -23.70 -0.62
CA SER A 69 -15.02 -22.47 -0.08
C SER A 69 -14.38 -22.08 1.24
N LEU A 70 -14.12 -23.05 2.13
CA LEU A 70 -13.41 -22.85 3.40
C LEU A 70 -12.05 -22.19 3.19
N ILE A 71 -11.25 -22.70 2.24
CA ILE A 71 -9.93 -22.14 1.88
C ILE A 71 -10.03 -20.69 1.37
N GLY A 72 -11.16 -20.31 0.77
CA GLY A 72 -11.41 -18.99 0.19
C GLY A 72 -12.13 -17.99 1.11
N LEU A 73 -12.49 -18.36 2.34
CA LEU A 73 -13.33 -17.53 3.22
C LEU A 73 -12.72 -16.16 3.49
N ARG A 74 -11.44 -16.12 3.87
CA ARG A 74 -10.75 -14.86 4.18
C ARG A 74 -10.75 -13.93 2.98
N GLN A 75 -10.38 -14.42 1.80
CA GLN A 75 -10.31 -13.63 0.57
C GLN A 75 -11.70 -13.15 0.17
N THR A 76 -12.73 -13.98 0.35
CA THR A 76 -14.12 -13.61 0.05
C THR A 76 -14.59 -12.48 0.97
N LEU A 77 -14.37 -12.59 2.28
CA LEU A 77 -14.72 -11.53 3.22
C LEU A 77 -13.94 -10.24 2.93
N GLN A 78 -12.63 -10.33 2.65
CA GLN A 78 -11.82 -9.18 2.24
C GLN A 78 -12.33 -8.53 0.95
N ALA A 79 -12.78 -9.33 -0.01
CA ALA A 79 -13.31 -8.83 -1.27
C ALA A 79 -14.64 -8.09 -1.06
N VAL A 80 -15.54 -8.62 -0.21
CA VAL A 80 -16.81 -7.98 0.15
C VAL A 80 -16.60 -6.71 0.96
N GLN A 81 -15.62 -6.68 1.87
CA GLN A 81 -15.30 -5.49 2.66
C GLN A 81 -14.86 -4.29 1.80
N ARG A 82 -14.38 -4.52 0.56
CA ARG A 82 -14.04 -3.45 -0.41
C ARG A 82 -15.24 -2.84 -1.12
N PHE A 83 -16.45 -3.35 -0.91
CA PHE A 83 -17.66 -2.75 -1.46
C PHE A 83 -17.91 -1.38 -0.81
N PRO A 84 -18.64 -0.48 -1.50
CA PRO A 84 -18.89 0.88 -1.03
C PRO A 84 -19.36 0.98 0.43
N LEU A 85 -18.94 2.04 1.12
CA LEU A 85 -19.22 2.25 2.55
C LEU A 85 -20.73 2.38 2.85
N TYR A 86 -21.52 2.96 1.95
CA TYR A 86 -22.97 3.08 2.16
C TYR A 86 -23.71 1.73 2.18
N LEU A 87 -23.03 0.63 1.85
CA LEU A 87 -23.54 -0.75 1.92
C LEU A 87 -23.08 -1.50 3.18
N GLU A 88 -22.62 -0.82 4.25
CA GLU A 88 -22.18 -1.49 5.49
C GLU A 88 -23.21 -2.48 6.04
N ALA A 89 -24.50 -2.13 6.02
CA ALA A 89 -25.56 -3.02 6.50
C ALA A 89 -25.67 -4.30 5.66
N ASP A 90 -25.59 -4.17 4.33
CA ASP A 90 -25.62 -5.29 3.39
C ASP A 90 -24.36 -6.17 3.51
N LYS A 91 -23.19 -5.56 3.73
CA LYS A 91 -21.92 -6.27 4.01
C LYS A 91 -21.98 -7.06 5.31
N ARG A 92 -22.56 -6.48 6.37
CA ARG A 92 -22.77 -7.15 7.66
C ARG A 92 -23.73 -8.33 7.52
N ALA A 93 -24.82 -8.17 6.78
CA ALA A 93 -25.75 -9.27 6.50
C ALA A 93 -25.06 -10.43 5.78
N PHE A 94 -24.21 -10.13 4.77
CA PHE A 94 -23.38 -11.15 4.12
C PHE A 94 -22.47 -11.89 5.12
N GLU A 95 -21.73 -11.15 5.95
CA GLU A 95 -20.79 -11.73 6.91
C GLU A 95 -21.51 -12.61 7.94
N THR A 96 -22.68 -12.19 8.43
CA THR A 96 -23.49 -12.99 9.36
C THR A 96 -23.95 -14.31 8.74
N GLU A 97 -24.44 -14.30 7.50
CA GLU A 97 -24.88 -15.52 6.81
C GLU A 97 -23.70 -16.45 6.51
N LEU A 98 -22.55 -15.90 6.10
CA LEU A 98 -21.31 -16.65 5.88
C LEU A 98 -20.81 -17.28 7.19
N LEU A 99 -20.87 -16.53 8.29
CA LEU A 99 -20.47 -17.05 9.60
C LEU A 99 -21.39 -18.18 10.06
N ASN A 100 -22.70 -18.03 9.88
CA ASN A 100 -23.67 -19.06 10.27
C ASN A 100 -23.47 -20.36 9.48
N SER A 101 -23.16 -20.28 8.18
CA SER A 101 -22.87 -21.48 7.38
C SER A 101 -21.56 -22.15 7.77
N VAL A 102 -20.53 -21.36 8.13
CA VAL A 102 -19.28 -21.89 8.69
C VAL A 102 -19.52 -22.57 10.04
N LEU A 103 -20.21 -21.91 10.98
CA LEU A 103 -20.51 -22.47 12.31
C LEU A 103 -21.39 -23.74 12.26
N ALA A 104 -22.17 -23.94 11.20
CA ALA A 104 -22.92 -25.16 10.98
C ALA A 104 -22.06 -26.35 10.54
N THR A 105 -20.78 -26.12 10.20
CA THR A 105 -19.85 -27.18 9.78
C THR A 105 -19.33 -27.94 11.00
N PRO A 106 -19.49 -29.27 11.08
CA PRO A 106 -19.00 -30.06 12.22
C PRO A 106 -17.47 -30.00 12.34
N ALA A 107 -16.96 -29.67 13.53
CA ALA A 107 -15.53 -29.42 13.77
C ALA A 107 -14.64 -30.67 13.60
N ASP A 108 -15.21 -31.86 13.73
CA ASP A 108 -14.58 -33.17 13.59
C ASP A 108 -14.27 -33.55 12.13
N THR A 109 -14.90 -32.87 11.17
CA THR A 109 -14.72 -33.14 9.74
C THR A 109 -13.58 -32.35 9.09
N LEU A 110 -12.95 -31.43 9.84
CA LEU A 110 -12.00 -30.46 9.31
C LEU A 110 -10.56 -30.97 9.34
N SER A 111 -9.87 -30.84 8.22
CA SER A 111 -8.43 -31.06 8.07
C SER A 111 -7.59 -29.91 8.66
N SER A 112 -6.28 -30.12 8.85
CA SER A 112 -5.34 -29.08 9.28
C SER A 112 -5.40 -27.82 8.39
N VAL A 113 -5.53 -28.02 7.07
CA VAL A 113 -5.61 -26.93 6.09
C VAL A 113 -6.88 -26.11 6.27
N GLU A 114 -8.02 -26.75 6.53
CA GLU A 114 -9.30 -26.08 6.77
C GLU A 114 -9.28 -25.33 8.11
N TYR A 115 -8.67 -25.90 9.16
CA TYR A 115 -8.42 -25.17 10.41
C TYR A 115 -7.51 -23.95 10.21
N GLY A 116 -6.47 -24.05 9.38
CA GLY A 116 -5.63 -22.90 9.01
C GLY A 116 -6.42 -21.82 8.25
N ALA A 117 -7.37 -22.21 7.42
CA ALA A 117 -8.28 -21.30 6.74
C ALA A 117 -9.26 -20.62 7.71
N LEU A 118 -9.78 -21.34 8.71
CA LEU A 118 -10.61 -20.77 9.78
C LEU A 118 -9.85 -19.78 10.66
N TRP A 119 -8.60 -20.10 11.03
CA TRP A 119 -7.70 -19.14 11.68
C TRP A 119 -7.58 -17.86 10.84
N SER A 120 -7.30 -18.01 9.56
CA SER A 120 -7.15 -16.90 8.62
C SER A 120 -8.43 -16.07 8.51
N PHE A 121 -9.59 -16.73 8.41
CA PHE A 121 -10.91 -16.08 8.38
C PHE A 121 -11.18 -15.29 9.67
N THR A 122 -10.90 -15.88 10.83
CA THR A 122 -11.07 -15.28 12.16
C THR A 122 -10.30 -13.96 12.30
N THR A 123 -9.10 -13.86 11.71
CA THR A 123 -8.34 -12.60 11.73
C THR A 123 -9.08 -11.44 11.04
N GLN A 124 -9.93 -11.75 10.05
CA GLN A 124 -10.63 -10.78 9.19
C GLN A 124 -12.07 -10.46 9.64
N THR A 125 -12.67 -11.29 10.48
CA THR A 125 -14.03 -11.11 11.01
C THR A 125 -14.20 -9.77 11.70
N THR A 126 -15.20 -8.98 11.33
CA THR A 126 -15.31 -7.58 11.77
C THR A 126 -15.73 -7.43 13.23
N ALA A 127 -16.72 -8.18 13.70
CA ALA A 127 -17.16 -8.15 15.10
C ALA A 127 -16.27 -9.03 16.00
N TRP A 128 -15.90 -8.52 17.17
CA TRP A 128 -15.12 -9.31 18.14
C TRP A 128 -15.93 -10.47 18.73
N GLU A 129 -17.23 -10.29 18.93
CA GLU A 129 -18.12 -11.36 19.39
C GLU A 129 -18.10 -12.57 18.45
N ASP A 130 -18.03 -12.33 17.14
CA ASP A 130 -17.95 -13.39 16.14
C ASP A 130 -16.58 -14.08 16.12
N VAL A 131 -15.50 -13.36 16.43
CA VAL A 131 -14.17 -13.95 16.68
C VAL A 131 -14.23 -14.93 17.85
N LEU A 132 -14.85 -14.54 18.95
CA LEU A 132 -15.02 -15.39 20.12
C LEU A 132 -15.93 -16.58 19.82
N ARG A 133 -17.02 -16.37 19.07
CA ARG A 133 -17.91 -17.46 18.63
C ARG A 133 -17.17 -18.50 17.77
N LEU A 134 -16.35 -18.07 16.81
CA LEU A 134 -15.52 -18.97 16.00
C LEU A 134 -14.51 -19.72 16.86
N SER A 135 -13.79 -19.01 17.75
CA SER A 135 -12.81 -19.62 18.63
C SER A 135 -13.40 -20.58 19.66
N ASN A 136 -14.67 -20.42 20.02
CA ASN A 136 -15.38 -21.32 20.93
C ASN A 136 -15.97 -22.53 20.19
N ALA A 137 -16.47 -22.33 18.97
CA ALA A 137 -17.06 -23.41 18.16
C ALA A 137 -16.00 -24.34 17.57
N PHE A 138 -14.85 -23.77 17.17
CA PHE A 138 -13.71 -24.51 16.66
C PHE A 138 -12.58 -24.38 17.68
N PRO A 139 -11.97 -25.49 18.14
CA PRO A 139 -10.92 -25.45 19.16
C PRO A 139 -9.59 -24.99 18.55
N LEU A 140 -9.55 -23.75 18.05
CA LEU A 140 -8.43 -23.19 17.29
C LEU A 140 -7.10 -23.31 18.05
N GLN A 141 -7.11 -23.06 19.37
CA GLN A 141 -5.95 -23.22 20.24
C GLN A 141 -5.44 -24.66 20.32
N SER A 142 -6.33 -25.66 20.36
CA SER A 142 -5.92 -27.06 20.45
C SER A 142 -5.27 -27.56 19.15
N THR A 143 -5.47 -26.84 18.04
CA THR A 143 -4.83 -27.15 16.76
C THR A 143 -3.41 -26.58 16.63
N LEU A 144 -3.02 -25.62 17.49
CA LEU A 144 -1.70 -25.00 17.42
C LEU A 144 -0.54 -26.02 17.44
N PRO A 145 -0.52 -27.04 18.31
CA PRO A 145 0.55 -28.03 18.32
C PRO A 145 0.62 -28.92 17.08
N LEU A 146 -0.48 -29.02 16.32
CA LEU A 146 -0.59 -29.85 15.11
C LEU A 146 -0.18 -29.10 13.84
N GLN A 147 -0.17 -27.76 13.89
CA GLN A 147 0.22 -26.92 12.75
C GLN A 147 1.72 -26.99 12.51
N SER A 148 2.08 -27.15 11.24
CA SER A 148 3.47 -26.96 10.79
C SER A 148 3.95 -25.54 11.10
N GLU A 149 5.27 -25.38 11.20
CA GLU A 149 5.86 -24.08 11.49
C GLU A 149 5.51 -23.02 10.41
N ARG A 150 5.41 -23.47 9.16
CA ARG A 150 4.98 -22.61 8.05
C ARG A 150 3.53 -22.15 8.18
N GLU A 151 2.61 -23.05 8.52
CA GLU A 151 1.19 -22.71 8.72
C GLU A 151 1.01 -21.73 9.88
N PHE A 152 1.68 -21.99 11.01
CA PHE A 152 1.62 -21.12 12.17
C PHE A 152 2.20 -19.73 11.89
N ARG A 153 3.34 -19.66 11.18
CA ARG A 153 3.95 -18.39 10.74
C ARG A 153 3.02 -17.57 9.84
N ILE A 154 2.28 -18.22 8.94
CA ILE A 154 1.28 -17.53 8.10
C ILE A 154 0.21 -16.89 8.98
N VAL A 155 -0.32 -17.60 9.98
CA VAL A 155 -1.32 -17.08 10.93
C VAL A 155 -0.76 -15.89 11.72
N LEU A 156 0.46 -16.03 12.28
CA LEU A 156 1.13 -14.94 12.97
C LEU A 156 1.28 -13.72 12.08
N ASN A 157 1.79 -13.88 10.86
CA ASN A 157 1.96 -12.76 9.94
C ASN A 157 0.63 -12.06 9.64
N GLN A 158 -0.47 -12.79 9.46
CA GLN A 158 -1.79 -12.19 9.29
C GLN A 158 -2.26 -11.37 10.51
N MET A 159 -2.02 -11.87 11.72
CA MET A 159 -2.29 -11.11 12.95
C MET A 159 -1.41 -9.86 13.04
N LEU A 160 -0.11 -9.99 12.74
CA LEU A 160 0.85 -8.89 12.75
C LEU A 160 0.56 -7.84 11.67
N MET A 161 -0.06 -8.21 10.54
CA MET A 161 -0.58 -7.24 9.55
C MET A 161 -1.72 -6.39 10.14
N SER A 162 -2.47 -6.92 11.11
CA SER A 162 -3.58 -6.23 11.77
C SER A 162 -3.16 -5.51 13.06
N ALA A 163 -1.90 -5.63 13.48
CA ALA A 163 -1.38 -5.07 14.73
C ALA A 163 -0.91 -3.62 14.58
N ILE A 164 -0.65 -3.15 13.37
CA ILE A 164 -0.14 -1.80 13.11
C ILE A 164 -1.19 -1.06 12.27
N PRO A 165 -1.90 -0.06 12.82
CA PRO A 165 -2.69 0.86 12.00
C PRO A 165 -1.76 1.53 10.99
N VAL A 166 -2.07 1.35 9.71
CA VAL A 166 -1.30 1.94 8.61
C VAL A 166 -1.54 3.45 8.52
N ALA A 167 -2.74 3.93 8.86
CA ALA A 167 -3.13 5.32 8.78
C ALA A 167 -3.17 5.95 10.18
N LEU A 168 -2.49 7.10 10.35
CA LEU A 168 -2.66 7.98 11.52
C LEU A 168 -4.00 8.75 11.50
N THR A 169 -4.85 8.54 10.49
CA THR A 169 -6.19 9.15 10.43
C THR A 169 -7.20 8.35 11.24
N SER A 170 -6.97 8.26 12.56
CA SER A 170 -8.07 8.17 13.52
C SER A 170 -7.63 8.79 14.85
N PRO A 171 -7.69 10.11 15.00
CA PRO A 171 -7.69 10.72 16.32
C PRO A 171 -9.14 10.70 16.83
N VAL A 172 -9.64 9.52 17.22
CA VAL A 172 -10.87 9.41 18.00
C VAL A 172 -10.69 8.32 19.06
N SER A 173 -11.07 8.70 20.29
CA SER A 173 -11.10 7.96 21.55
C SER A 173 -9.75 7.62 22.20
N SER A 174 -9.34 8.52 23.09
CA SER A 174 -8.46 8.30 24.24
C SER A 174 -9.08 7.32 25.27
N SER A 175 -9.48 6.12 24.85
CA SER A 175 -9.69 5.00 25.77
C SER A 175 -8.37 4.25 25.87
N MET A 176 -7.73 4.25 27.04
CA MET A 176 -6.47 3.54 27.29
C MET A 176 -6.51 2.01 27.03
N ASP A 177 -7.66 1.43 26.65
CA ASP A 177 -7.85 -0.01 26.42
C ASP A 177 -7.93 -0.44 24.94
N SER A 178 -7.74 0.44 23.95
CA SER A 178 -7.79 0.02 22.53
C SER A 178 -6.47 -0.57 22.05
N GLN A 179 -6.10 -1.76 22.52
CA GLN A 179 -4.99 -2.51 21.91
C GLN A 179 -5.28 -2.70 20.40
N PRO A 180 -4.27 -2.59 19.51
CA PRO A 180 -4.45 -2.88 18.10
C PRO A 180 -5.00 -4.29 17.90
N ARG A 181 -5.94 -4.47 16.97
CA ARG A 181 -6.65 -5.75 16.75
C ARG A 181 -5.70 -6.94 16.62
N GLY A 182 -4.61 -6.79 15.86
CA GLY A 182 -3.63 -7.86 15.68
C GLY A 182 -2.93 -8.28 16.97
N VAL A 183 -2.63 -7.31 17.86
CA VAL A 183 -2.06 -7.59 19.18
C VAL A 183 -3.08 -8.34 20.02
N ARG A 184 -4.34 -7.89 20.02
CA ARG A 184 -5.42 -8.54 20.75
C ARG A 184 -5.65 -9.98 20.29
N LEU A 185 -5.67 -10.24 18.97
CA LEU A 185 -5.75 -11.58 18.39
C LEU A 185 -4.59 -12.47 18.86
N LEU A 186 -3.37 -11.93 18.84
CA LEU A 186 -2.18 -12.67 19.25
C LEU A 186 -2.21 -13.00 20.76
N LYS A 187 -2.61 -12.05 21.61
CA LYS A 187 -2.71 -12.24 23.07
C LYS A 187 -3.84 -13.19 23.46
N GLU A 188 -5.05 -12.96 22.97
CA GLU A 188 -6.25 -13.70 23.41
C GLU A 188 -6.37 -15.07 22.72
N LEU A 189 -6.00 -15.19 21.43
CA LEU A 189 -6.18 -16.45 20.70
C LEU A 189 -4.94 -17.34 20.72
N VAL A 190 -3.71 -16.78 20.67
CA VAL A 190 -2.48 -17.59 20.65
C VAL A 190 -1.83 -17.67 22.02
N GLY A 191 -1.82 -16.57 22.76
CA GLY A 191 -1.10 -16.41 24.02
C GLY A 191 0.31 -15.84 23.79
N GLU A 192 0.71 -14.91 24.66
CA GLU A 192 1.97 -14.17 24.52
C GLU A 192 3.22 -15.06 24.55
N GLU A 193 3.28 -15.98 25.52
CA GLU A 193 4.40 -16.91 25.65
C GLU A 193 4.45 -17.91 24.50
N THR A 194 3.30 -18.44 24.10
CA THR A 194 3.21 -19.38 22.97
C THR A 194 3.66 -18.72 21.67
N ALA A 195 3.20 -17.50 21.39
CA ALA A 195 3.56 -16.76 20.19
C ALA A 195 5.06 -16.46 20.15
N LEU A 196 5.63 -15.96 21.26
CA LEU A 196 7.05 -15.63 21.36
C LEU A 196 7.93 -16.87 21.24
N LYS A 197 7.61 -17.92 22.01
CA LYS A 197 8.36 -19.18 22.01
C LYS A 197 8.34 -19.82 20.63
N ARG A 198 7.18 -19.94 20.00
CA ARG A 198 7.09 -20.55 18.66
C ARG A 198 7.77 -19.73 17.58
N ALA A 199 7.65 -18.40 17.62
CA ALA A 199 8.37 -17.56 16.67
C ALA A 199 9.90 -17.68 16.82
N PHE A 200 10.38 -17.85 18.05
CA PHE A 200 11.79 -18.14 18.32
C PHE A 200 12.19 -19.55 17.84
N ASP A 201 11.40 -20.57 18.20
CA ASP A 201 11.61 -21.96 17.76
C ASP A 201 11.63 -22.06 16.23
N GLY A 202 10.84 -21.24 15.53
CA GLY A 202 10.84 -21.13 14.09
C GLY A 202 12.17 -20.66 13.50
N ILE A 203 12.96 -19.85 14.21
CA ILE A 203 14.31 -19.50 13.75
C ILE A 203 15.27 -20.66 14.04
N VAL A 204 15.20 -21.23 15.23
CA VAL A 204 16.10 -22.31 15.71
C VAL A 204 15.98 -23.58 14.88
N HIS A 205 14.75 -24.00 14.54
CA HIS A 205 14.50 -25.30 13.89
C HIS A 205 14.37 -25.21 12.36
N SER A 206 14.54 -24.04 11.74
CA SER A 206 14.45 -23.86 10.27
C SER A 206 15.71 -24.32 9.52
N ASP A 207 16.45 -25.32 10.05
CA ASP A 207 17.75 -25.74 9.52
C ASP A 207 17.70 -26.29 8.09
N ALA A 208 16.57 -26.84 7.66
CA ALA A 208 16.44 -27.49 6.37
C ALA A 208 16.31 -26.52 5.19
N CYS A 209 15.83 -25.28 5.41
CA CYS A 209 15.58 -24.33 4.34
C CYS A 209 15.94 -22.90 4.77
N TRP A 210 17.01 -22.36 4.18
CA TRP A 210 17.49 -21.01 4.48
C TRP A 210 16.40 -19.95 4.28
N THR A 211 15.57 -20.04 3.24
CA THR A 211 14.46 -19.09 3.01
C THR A 211 13.39 -19.11 4.09
N GLU A 212 13.12 -20.27 4.70
CA GLU A 212 12.17 -20.37 5.81
C GLU A 212 12.74 -19.75 7.07
N ARG A 213 14.05 -19.93 7.31
CA ARG A 213 14.76 -19.28 8.42
C ARG A 213 14.75 -17.77 8.28
N GLU A 214 15.09 -17.23 7.10
CA GLU A 214 15.07 -15.77 6.84
C GLU A 214 13.68 -15.18 7.09
N SER A 215 12.63 -15.85 6.59
CA SER A 215 11.24 -15.43 6.84
C SER A 215 10.84 -15.50 8.33
N ALA A 216 11.37 -16.49 9.07
CA ALA A 216 11.11 -16.65 10.51
C ALA A 216 11.72 -15.49 11.31
N VAL A 217 12.90 -14.99 10.93
CA VAL A 217 13.56 -13.84 11.56
C VAL A 217 12.66 -12.59 11.55
N PHE A 218 12.10 -12.23 10.39
CA PHE A 218 11.20 -11.08 10.29
C PHE A 218 9.87 -11.27 11.03
N THR A 219 9.37 -12.51 11.07
CA THR A 219 8.16 -12.85 11.84
C THR A 219 8.41 -12.66 13.33
N PHE A 220 9.52 -13.19 13.84
CA PHE A 220 9.93 -13.05 15.24
C PHE A 220 10.09 -11.59 15.66
N VAL A 221 10.79 -10.78 14.85
CA VAL A 221 10.92 -9.33 15.11
C VAL A 221 9.54 -8.66 15.13
N GLY A 222 8.62 -9.10 14.27
CA GLY A 222 7.22 -8.66 14.30
C GLY A 222 6.48 -9.02 15.59
N VAL A 223 6.65 -10.24 16.11
CA VAL A 223 6.06 -10.69 17.39
C VAL A 223 6.63 -9.90 18.56
N VAL A 224 7.95 -9.72 18.62
CA VAL A 224 8.65 -8.89 19.63
C VAL A 224 8.07 -7.47 19.65
N HIS A 225 7.95 -6.85 18.47
CA HIS A 225 7.39 -5.51 18.35
C HIS A 225 5.93 -5.46 18.81
N ALA A 226 5.10 -6.42 18.39
CA ALA A 226 3.68 -6.48 18.74
C ALA A 226 3.43 -6.75 20.23
N LEU A 227 4.28 -7.56 20.87
CA LEU A 227 4.20 -7.87 22.30
C LEU A 227 4.88 -6.83 23.18
N GLY A 228 5.69 -5.94 22.62
CA GLY A 228 6.36 -4.90 23.37
C GLY A 228 7.58 -5.37 24.18
N ARG A 229 8.16 -6.55 23.88
CA ARG A 229 9.21 -7.16 24.72
C ARG A 229 10.27 -7.93 23.92
N TRP A 230 11.54 -7.71 24.27
CA TRP A 230 12.68 -8.49 23.76
C TRP A 230 12.99 -9.67 24.70
N PRO A 231 13.13 -10.90 24.19
CA PRO A 231 13.49 -12.08 24.98
C PRO A 231 14.99 -12.09 25.35
N SER A 232 15.40 -11.19 26.25
CA SER A 232 16.81 -11.02 26.65
C SER A 232 17.43 -12.25 27.30
N GLU A 233 16.63 -13.15 27.88
CA GLU A 233 17.12 -14.40 28.46
C GLU A 233 17.55 -15.40 27.38
N GLN A 234 16.86 -15.40 26.23
CA GLN A 234 17.14 -16.30 25.11
C GLN A 234 18.15 -15.68 24.12
N ILE A 235 18.12 -14.36 23.94
CA ILE A 235 19.00 -13.61 23.04
C ILE A 235 19.68 -12.48 23.82
N PRO A 236 20.69 -12.82 24.66
CA PRO A 236 21.29 -11.85 25.59
C PRO A 236 22.22 -10.85 24.90
N GLU A 237 22.90 -11.28 23.84
CA GLU A 237 23.93 -10.47 23.18
C GLU A 237 23.98 -10.68 21.67
N GLU A 238 24.70 -9.79 20.98
CA GLU A 238 24.88 -9.80 19.53
C GLU A 238 25.40 -11.15 19.00
N LYS A 239 26.29 -11.82 19.72
CA LYS A 239 26.82 -13.14 19.30
C LYS A 239 25.71 -14.19 19.23
N ALA A 240 24.81 -14.21 20.21
CA ALA A 240 23.67 -15.12 20.23
C ALA A 240 22.75 -14.83 19.03
N TRP A 241 22.50 -13.55 18.73
CA TRP A 241 21.74 -13.16 17.54
C TRP A 241 22.40 -13.57 16.23
N LYS A 242 23.70 -13.32 16.07
CA LYS A 242 24.45 -13.69 14.85
C LYS A 242 24.44 -15.20 14.61
N GLN A 243 24.57 -16.01 15.67
CA GLN A 243 24.46 -17.47 15.58
C GLN A 243 23.04 -17.92 15.20
N LEU A 244 22.02 -17.25 15.74
CA LEU A 244 20.62 -17.58 15.54
C LEU A 244 20.11 -17.18 14.14
N ALA A 245 20.30 -15.93 13.73
CA ALA A 245 19.72 -15.37 12.51
C ALA A 245 20.57 -15.63 11.25
N GLN A 246 21.86 -15.96 11.40
CA GLN A 246 22.78 -16.32 10.30
C GLN A 246 22.77 -15.35 9.10
N HIS A 247 22.63 -14.04 9.35
CA HIS A 247 22.64 -12.97 8.34
C HIS A 247 21.63 -13.18 7.20
N PRO A 248 20.33 -12.87 7.42
CA PRO A 248 19.35 -12.96 6.36
C PRO A 248 19.71 -12.03 5.19
N THR A 249 19.38 -12.48 3.98
CA THR A 249 19.68 -11.78 2.72
C THR A 249 18.45 -11.15 2.08
N THR A 250 17.25 -11.57 2.46
CA THR A 250 15.96 -11.00 2.04
C THR A 250 14.87 -11.36 3.05
N SER A 251 13.76 -10.64 3.01
CA SER A 251 12.52 -10.95 3.74
C SER A 251 11.54 -11.79 2.93
N HIS A 252 11.80 -11.97 1.62
CA HIS A 252 11.02 -12.70 0.62
C HIS A 252 9.58 -12.18 0.40
N ASP A 253 9.11 -12.21 -0.86
CA ASP A 253 7.72 -11.88 -1.25
C ASP A 253 7.20 -10.51 -0.75
N VAL A 254 8.10 -9.53 -0.64
CA VAL A 254 7.83 -8.20 -0.08
C VAL A 254 7.51 -7.18 -1.17
N ASP A 255 6.43 -6.43 -0.95
CA ASP A 255 6.15 -5.17 -1.64
C ASP A 255 6.54 -3.98 -0.74
N LEU A 256 6.44 -2.75 -1.26
CA LEU A 256 6.80 -1.54 -0.50
C LEU A 256 5.99 -1.37 0.81
N HIS A 257 4.74 -1.83 0.84
CA HIS A 257 3.91 -1.75 2.05
C HIS A 257 4.38 -2.74 3.12
N GLN A 258 4.71 -3.96 2.71
CA GLN A 258 5.29 -4.96 3.60
C GLN A 258 6.66 -4.51 4.10
N LEU A 259 7.51 -3.95 3.22
CA LEU A 259 8.83 -3.45 3.60
C LEU A 259 8.73 -2.32 4.64
N LEU A 260 7.79 -1.40 4.47
CA LEU A 260 7.55 -0.34 5.44
C LEU A 260 7.09 -0.90 6.80
N ARG A 261 6.28 -1.96 6.81
CA ARG A 261 5.89 -2.64 8.06
C ARG A 261 7.07 -3.35 8.71
N VAL A 262 7.92 -3.98 7.92
CA VAL A 262 9.17 -4.60 8.39
C VAL A 262 10.07 -3.52 9.00
N LEU A 263 10.29 -2.40 8.32
CA LEU A 263 11.08 -1.28 8.82
C LEU A 263 10.55 -0.76 10.16
N VAL A 264 9.23 -0.58 10.30
CA VAL A 264 8.62 -0.18 11.59
C VAL A 264 8.94 -1.16 12.71
N ARG A 265 8.89 -2.46 12.43
CA ARG A 265 9.18 -3.49 13.43
C ARG A 265 10.66 -3.53 13.79
N VAL A 266 11.53 -3.49 12.78
CA VAL A 266 12.98 -3.56 12.94
C VAL A 266 13.50 -2.32 13.67
N TYR A 267 13.06 -1.13 13.28
CA TYR A 267 13.48 0.14 13.90
C TYR A 267 12.67 0.51 15.17
N SER A 268 11.90 -0.44 15.71
CA SER A 268 11.29 -0.32 17.03
C SER A 268 12.37 -0.12 18.10
N PRO A 269 12.18 0.78 19.09
CA PRO A 269 13.15 0.98 20.17
C PRO A 269 13.37 -0.28 21.04
N LEU A 270 12.46 -1.25 20.95
CA LEU A 270 12.54 -2.54 21.64
C LEU A 270 13.51 -3.51 20.96
N VAL A 271 13.86 -3.28 19.70
CA VAL A 271 14.75 -4.13 18.92
C VAL A 271 16.18 -3.60 19.08
N PRO A 272 17.12 -4.42 19.58
CA PRO A 272 18.51 -3.99 19.76
C PRO A 272 19.16 -3.49 18.47
N GLU A 273 20.12 -2.57 18.59
CA GLU A 273 20.84 -1.98 17.45
C GLU A 273 21.54 -3.03 16.58
N TYR A 274 22.21 -4.00 17.20
CA TYR A 274 22.87 -5.08 16.47
C TYR A 274 21.92 -5.93 15.61
N VAL A 275 20.63 -6.02 15.99
CA VAL A 275 19.61 -6.70 15.18
C VAL A 275 19.31 -5.87 13.95
N ARG A 276 19.10 -4.56 14.12
CA ARG A 276 18.83 -3.62 13.02
C ARG A 276 19.95 -3.65 11.98
N GLU A 277 21.19 -3.51 12.42
CA GLU A 277 22.38 -3.55 11.55
C GLU A 277 22.49 -4.86 10.78
N SER A 278 22.16 -5.99 11.42
CA SER A 278 22.22 -7.30 10.77
C SER A 278 21.17 -7.51 9.67
N LEU A 279 20.06 -6.75 9.71
CA LEU A 279 18.94 -6.85 8.76
C LEU A 279 19.01 -5.80 7.64
N ASP A 280 19.87 -4.77 7.78
CA ASP A 280 19.97 -3.68 6.83
C ASP A 280 20.31 -4.15 5.41
N GLU A 281 21.16 -5.18 5.28
CA GLU A 281 21.52 -5.72 3.97
C GLU A 281 20.32 -6.40 3.30
N ALA A 282 19.54 -7.20 4.05
CA ALA A 282 18.33 -7.83 3.55
C ALA A 282 17.29 -6.80 3.09
N MET A 283 17.04 -5.79 3.93
CA MET A 283 16.09 -4.72 3.62
C MET A 283 16.54 -3.90 2.39
N SER A 284 17.85 -3.70 2.22
CA SER A 284 18.42 -2.99 1.07
C SER A 284 18.20 -3.78 -0.23
N THR A 285 18.45 -5.09 -0.18
CA THR A 285 18.21 -6.00 -1.30
C THR A 285 16.71 -6.07 -1.66
N ASP A 286 15.82 -6.14 -0.68
CA ASP A 286 14.37 -6.14 -0.93
C ASP A 286 13.85 -4.81 -1.46
N LEU A 287 14.40 -3.70 -0.99
CA LEU A 287 14.07 -2.38 -1.52
C LEU A 287 14.48 -2.27 -2.99
N TRP A 288 15.68 -2.72 -3.33
CA TRP A 288 16.14 -2.77 -4.72
C TRP A 288 15.24 -3.66 -5.59
N ARG A 289 14.83 -4.82 -5.07
CA ARG A 289 13.89 -5.72 -5.73
C ARG A 289 12.54 -5.04 -5.97
N CYS A 290 12.03 -4.30 -4.99
CA CYS A 290 10.82 -3.50 -5.15
C CYS A 290 10.94 -2.46 -6.28
N TYR A 291 12.06 -1.73 -6.36
CA TYR A 291 12.28 -0.77 -7.45
C TYR A 291 12.42 -1.43 -8.83
N SER A 292 12.95 -2.64 -8.86
CA SER A 292 13.19 -3.39 -10.11
C SER A 292 11.94 -4.09 -10.64
N GLU A 293 11.09 -4.63 -9.76
CA GLU A 293 9.96 -5.48 -10.12
C GLU A 293 8.60 -4.77 -10.10
N LEU A 294 8.43 -3.72 -9.28
CA LEU A 294 7.13 -3.06 -9.14
C LEU A 294 6.84 -2.07 -10.27
N PRO A 295 5.61 -2.02 -10.80
CA PRO A 295 5.20 -1.00 -11.76
C PRO A 295 5.26 0.41 -11.16
N ASN A 296 5.48 1.42 -12.00
CA ASN A 296 5.68 2.80 -11.56
C ASN A 296 4.50 3.41 -10.81
N ALA A 297 3.28 3.07 -11.20
CA ALA A 297 2.07 3.66 -10.61
C ALA A 297 1.88 3.28 -9.13
N PRO A 298 1.94 1.99 -8.72
CA PRO A 298 2.00 1.60 -7.31
C PRO A 298 3.10 2.33 -6.50
N VAL A 299 4.31 2.47 -7.06
CA VAL A 299 5.42 3.17 -6.39
C VAL A 299 5.12 4.66 -6.21
N ALA A 300 4.58 5.32 -7.24
CA ALA A 300 4.14 6.71 -7.17
C ALA A 300 3.00 6.92 -6.18
N VAL A 301 2.06 5.98 -6.08
CA VAL A 301 0.98 6.02 -5.08
C VAL A 301 1.56 5.86 -3.69
N PHE A 302 2.44 4.87 -3.48
CA PHE A 302 3.08 4.61 -2.20
C PHE A 302 3.79 5.86 -1.69
N PHE A 303 4.70 6.45 -2.47
CA PHE A 303 5.44 7.64 -2.03
C PHE A 303 4.63 8.95 -2.11
N GLY A 304 3.78 9.14 -3.12
CA GLY A 304 3.12 10.42 -3.40
C GLY A 304 1.77 10.66 -2.69
N LEU A 305 1.04 9.61 -2.31
CA LEU A 305 -0.26 9.71 -1.62
C LEU A 305 -0.42 8.70 -0.47
N GLY A 306 0.52 7.77 -0.31
CA GLY A 306 0.36 6.56 0.50
C GLY A 306 0.82 6.69 1.95
N GLU A 307 1.10 5.53 2.55
CA GLU A 307 1.47 5.37 3.96
C GLU A 307 2.66 6.25 4.40
N PRO A 308 3.75 6.42 3.61
CA PRO A 308 4.85 7.30 3.96
C PRO A 308 4.45 8.75 4.20
N ARG A 309 3.58 9.37 3.37
CA ARG A 309 3.14 10.76 3.62
C ARG A 309 2.24 10.88 4.84
N LEU A 310 1.43 9.86 5.10
CA LEU A 310 0.58 9.82 6.30
C LEU A 310 1.41 9.63 7.58
N ARG A 311 2.54 8.92 7.50
CA ARG A 311 3.47 8.72 8.62
C ARG A 311 4.48 9.84 8.76
N PHE A 312 4.92 10.44 7.67
CA PHE A 312 5.93 11.51 7.58
C PHE A 312 5.29 12.75 6.92
N PRO A 313 4.48 13.53 7.65
CA PRO A 313 3.98 14.78 7.10
C PRO A 313 5.16 15.70 6.75
N ASP A 314 5.13 16.31 5.55
CA ASP A 314 6.08 17.35 5.18
C ASP A 314 5.90 18.56 6.13
N ASP A 315 6.92 18.92 6.91
CA ASP A 315 6.94 20.08 7.82
C ASP A 315 6.90 21.46 7.11
N GLN A 316 6.37 21.55 5.89
CA GLN A 316 6.19 22.83 5.18
C GLN A 316 4.93 23.61 5.61
N LYS A 317 4.24 23.20 6.69
CA LYS A 317 3.10 23.96 7.25
C LYS A 317 3.37 24.55 8.63
N THR A 318 4.63 24.81 8.97
CA THR A 318 4.99 25.55 10.19
C THR A 318 5.49 26.96 9.89
N GLU A 319 4.98 27.61 8.84
CA GLU A 319 5.21 29.04 8.59
C GLU A 319 3.94 29.75 8.04
N GLU A 320 2.76 29.50 8.60
CA GLU A 320 1.66 30.47 8.53
C GLU A 320 0.99 30.54 9.90
N GLY A 321 1.10 31.70 10.54
CA GLY A 321 0.93 31.85 11.98
C GLY A 321 -0.50 31.68 12.49
N HIS A 322 -0.60 31.20 13.72
CA HIS A 322 -1.39 31.85 14.76
C HIS A 322 -0.85 31.44 16.13
N ALA A 323 -0.06 32.33 16.74
CA ALA A 323 0.26 32.29 18.14
C ALA A 323 -1.03 32.54 18.95
N MET A 324 -1.74 31.47 19.31
CA MET A 324 -2.72 31.47 20.39
C MET A 324 -2.66 30.12 21.12
N ASP A 325 -1.98 30.16 22.26
CA ASP A 325 -2.44 29.60 23.54
C ASP A 325 -3.07 28.19 23.50
N ARG A 326 -2.30 27.15 23.90
CA ARG A 326 -2.59 26.26 25.05
C ARG A 326 -1.98 24.86 25.00
N ASP A 327 -1.52 24.48 26.21
CA ASP A 327 -1.55 23.20 26.90
C ASP A 327 -0.74 21.99 26.40
N GLU A 328 0.17 21.57 27.30
CA GLU A 328 0.88 20.30 27.62
C GLU A 328 0.68 19.00 26.80
N LYS A 329 0.06 19.02 25.62
CA LYS A 329 0.05 17.88 24.68
C LYS A 329 1.28 17.80 23.77
N THR A 330 2.28 18.66 23.99
CA THR A 330 3.45 18.75 23.11
C THR A 330 4.43 17.58 23.26
N GLN A 331 4.44 16.84 24.38
CA GLN A 331 5.37 15.71 24.55
C GLN A 331 5.04 14.48 23.68
N GLU A 332 3.76 14.13 23.53
CA GLU A 332 3.35 13.01 22.64
C GLU A 332 3.52 13.36 21.16
N GLY A 333 3.27 14.64 20.79
CA GLY A 333 3.51 15.15 19.45
C GLY A 333 4.99 15.16 19.06
N LEU A 334 5.89 15.52 19.99
CA LEU A 334 7.35 15.48 19.80
C LEU A 334 7.88 14.04 19.66
N ALA A 335 7.37 13.09 20.46
CA ALA A 335 7.78 11.70 20.39
C ALA A 335 7.35 11.03 19.08
N THR A 336 6.12 11.25 18.63
CA THR A 336 5.60 10.72 17.35
C THR A 336 6.31 11.34 16.14
N THR A 337 6.53 12.66 16.13
CA THR A 337 7.29 13.31 15.04
C THR A 337 8.75 12.83 14.99
N SER A 338 9.42 12.67 16.14
CA SER A 338 10.80 12.17 16.19
C SER A 338 10.95 10.74 15.66
N GLN A 339 10.07 9.81 16.04
CA GLN A 339 10.06 8.45 15.49
C GLN A 339 9.78 8.45 13.99
N SER A 340 8.87 9.32 13.53
CA SER A 340 8.57 9.44 12.11
C SER A 340 9.78 9.93 11.32
N ARG A 341 10.47 10.96 11.80
CA ARG A 341 11.68 11.50 11.16
C ARG A 341 12.80 10.46 11.14
N GLN A 342 13.00 9.70 12.22
CA GLN A 342 13.96 8.61 12.28
C GLN A 342 13.68 7.53 11.25
N MET A 343 12.41 7.16 11.05
CA MET A 343 12.00 6.15 10.07
C MET A 343 12.15 6.65 8.63
N GLN A 344 11.80 7.92 8.34
CA GLN A 344 12.03 8.53 7.04
C GLN A 344 13.52 8.58 6.71
N GLU A 345 14.34 8.96 7.69
CA GLU A 345 15.80 8.98 7.56
C GLU A 345 16.38 7.57 7.36
N ALA A 346 15.88 6.57 8.09
CA ALA A 346 16.28 5.18 7.89
C ALA A 346 15.94 4.70 6.47
N LEU A 347 14.73 5.01 5.98
CA LEU A 347 14.32 4.68 4.61
C LEU A 347 15.17 5.42 3.56
N ARG A 348 15.54 6.67 3.82
CA ARG A 348 16.45 7.45 2.97
C ARG A 348 17.84 6.81 2.89
N ARG A 349 18.44 6.46 4.03
CA ARG A 349 19.74 5.77 4.08
C ARG A 349 19.70 4.41 3.39
N LEU A 350 18.62 3.67 3.59
CA LEU A 350 18.39 2.39 2.93
C LEU A 350 18.33 2.56 1.41
N HIS A 351 17.59 3.57 0.93
CA HIS A 351 17.52 3.93 -0.48
C HIS A 351 18.90 4.32 -1.03
N GLU A 352 19.61 5.26 -0.40
CA GLU A 352 20.94 5.70 -0.84
C GLU A 352 21.91 4.51 -0.95
N ARG A 353 21.98 3.66 0.08
CA ARG A 353 22.81 2.45 0.07
C ARG A 353 22.42 1.47 -1.04
N ALA A 354 21.13 1.22 -1.24
CA ALA A 354 20.64 0.31 -2.28
C ALA A 354 21.03 0.80 -3.68
N VAL A 355 20.86 2.10 -3.95
CA VAL A 355 21.18 2.69 -5.25
C VAL A 355 22.70 2.78 -5.47
N GLU A 356 23.47 3.21 -4.48
CA GLU A 356 24.94 3.25 -4.57
C GLU A 356 25.54 1.88 -4.84
N LYS A 357 25.05 0.84 -4.15
CA LYS A 357 25.50 -0.54 -4.37
C LYS A 357 25.28 -0.96 -5.82
N GLN A 358 24.12 -0.62 -6.39
CA GLN A 358 23.83 -0.96 -7.78
C GLN A 358 24.67 -0.14 -8.77
N LEU A 359 24.87 1.16 -8.53
CA LEU A 359 25.69 2.00 -9.41
C LEU A 359 27.16 1.58 -9.42
N ARG A 360 27.64 0.94 -8.34
CA ARG A 360 28.99 0.34 -8.28
C ARG A 360 29.07 -1.03 -8.95
N SER A 361 27.95 -1.73 -9.12
CA SER A 361 27.93 -2.99 -9.86
C SER A 361 27.97 -2.69 -11.36
N ASP A 362 28.93 -3.25 -12.09
CA ASP A 362 29.02 -3.17 -13.57
C ASP A 362 27.88 -3.98 -14.24
N GLY A 363 26.64 -3.66 -13.89
CA GLY A 363 25.44 -4.29 -14.40
C GLY A 363 24.98 -3.70 -15.74
N PRO A 364 23.97 -4.30 -16.38
CA PRO A 364 23.34 -3.71 -17.56
C PRO A 364 22.77 -2.32 -17.23
N PRO A 365 22.62 -1.43 -18.23
CA PRO A 365 22.02 -0.13 -18.02
C PRO A 365 20.61 -0.26 -17.43
N LEU A 366 20.29 0.60 -16.47
CA LEU A 366 19.00 0.60 -15.80
C LEU A 366 17.86 0.86 -16.80
N GLY A 367 16.83 0.01 -16.78
CA GLY A 367 15.65 0.19 -17.61
C GLY A 367 14.85 1.45 -17.22
N VAL A 368 14.10 2.01 -18.18
CA VAL A 368 13.28 3.22 -17.98
C VAL A 368 12.34 3.09 -16.77
N SER A 369 11.71 1.93 -16.59
CA SER A 369 10.81 1.69 -15.44
C SER A 369 11.55 1.80 -14.10
N VAL A 370 12.76 1.25 -14.00
CA VAL A 370 13.56 1.31 -12.77
C VAL A 370 14.00 2.76 -12.50
N LEU A 371 14.47 3.47 -13.54
CA LEU A 371 14.85 4.88 -13.42
C LEU A 371 13.70 5.78 -12.95
N ILE A 372 12.47 5.52 -13.41
CA ILE A 372 11.28 6.23 -12.92
C ILE A 372 11.03 5.91 -11.44
N ASN A 373 11.13 4.66 -11.01
CA ASN A 373 10.98 4.28 -9.59
C ASN A 373 12.04 4.94 -8.70
N LEU A 374 13.28 5.02 -9.19
CA LEU A 374 14.36 5.74 -8.51
C LEU A 374 14.05 7.24 -8.44
N LEU A 375 13.61 7.87 -9.54
CA LEU A 375 13.21 9.28 -9.52
C LEU A 375 12.09 9.55 -8.50
N ILE A 376 11.03 8.72 -8.47
CA ILE A 376 9.92 8.85 -7.52
C ILE A 376 10.43 8.80 -6.09
N SER A 377 11.18 7.75 -5.77
CA SER A 377 11.68 7.50 -4.41
C SER A 377 12.69 8.57 -3.97
N SER A 378 13.65 8.94 -4.82
CA SER A 378 14.62 9.99 -4.52
C SER A 378 13.96 11.37 -4.35
N THR A 379 12.95 11.69 -5.14
CA THR A 379 12.18 12.95 -5.00
C THR A 379 11.46 12.98 -3.66
N PHE A 380 10.77 11.89 -3.30
CA PHE A 380 10.03 11.81 -2.04
C PHE A 380 10.95 11.81 -0.81
N LEU A 381 12.04 11.03 -0.87
CA LEU A 381 13.02 10.92 0.21
C LEU A 381 13.97 12.12 0.27
N ARG A 382 13.79 13.11 -0.62
CA ARG A 382 14.60 14.34 -0.71
C ARG A 382 16.10 14.05 -0.81
N VAL A 383 16.44 13.03 -1.60
CA VAL A 383 17.84 12.67 -1.87
C VAL A 383 18.48 13.79 -2.69
N GLN A 384 19.68 14.22 -2.28
CA GLN A 384 20.41 15.31 -2.91
C GLN A 384 21.81 14.85 -3.37
N GLY A 385 22.48 15.68 -4.16
CA GLY A 385 23.86 15.46 -4.60
C GLY A 385 23.99 14.60 -5.86
N ASP A 386 25.18 14.02 -6.02
CA ASP A 386 25.60 13.33 -7.25
C ASP A 386 24.72 12.12 -7.60
N LEU A 387 24.21 11.42 -6.58
CA LEU A 387 23.31 10.28 -6.76
C LEU A 387 22.03 10.68 -7.49
N PHE A 388 21.42 11.79 -7.07
CA PHE A 388 20.21 12.30 -7.70
C PHE A 388 20.48 12.82 -9.12
N HIS A 389 21.61 13.53 -9.30
CA HIS A 389 22.03 14.00 -10.62
C HIS A 389 22.24 12.83 -11.61
N ALA A 390 22.89 11.74 -11.16
CA ALA A 390 23.10 10.54 -11.97
C ALA A 390 21.78 9.90 -12.40
N ILE A 391 20.76 9.86 -11.53
CA ILE A 391 19.42 9.35 -11.86
C ILE A 391 18.76 10.21 -12.95
N ILE A 392 18.80 11.54 -12.82
CA ILE A 392 18.24 12.47 -13.81
C ILE A 392 18.96 12.35 -15.15
N ALA A 393 20.30 12.33 -15.15
CA ALA A 393 21.09 12.18 -16.37
C ALA A 393 20.83 10.84 -17.07
N ALA A 394 20.74 9.75 -16.31
CA ALA A 394 20.40 8.42 -16.83
C ALA A 394 18.99 8.38 -17.42
N LEU A 395 18.00 8.99 -16.74
CA LEU A 395 16.62 9.08 -17.24
C LEU A 395 16.56 9.89 -18.53
N LYS A 396 17.24 11.03 -18.61
CA LYS A 396 17.37 11.82 -19.85
C LYS A 396 17.96 10.99 -20.98
N GLY A 397 19.07 10.29 -20.72
CA GLY A 397 19.72 9.41 -21.71
C GLY A 397 18.78 8.32 -22.21
N ALA A 398 18.05 7.67 -21.31
CA ALA A 398 17.09 6.63 -21.65
C ALA A 398 15.91 7.17 -22.47
N LEU A 399 15.36 8.33 -22.10
CA LEU A 399 14.22 8.97 -22.79
C LEU A 399 14.59 9.62 -24.13
N SER A 400 15.85 10.00 -24.31
CA SER A 400 16.32 10.56 -25.59
C SER A 400 16.33 9.53 -26.72
N SER A 401 16.33 8.24 -26.40
CA SER A 401 16.17 7.17 -27.39
C SER A 401 14.72 7.14 -27.91
N PRO A 402 14.49 7.24 -29.23
CA PRO A 402 13.15 7.19 -29.81
C PRO A 402 12.38 5.90 -29.50
N SER A 403 13.07 4.76 -29.36
CA SER A 403 12.44 3.48 -29.02
C SER A 403 11.93 3.47 -27.59
N SER A 404 12.76 3.93 -26.65
CA SER A 404 12.41 4.06 -25.24
C SER A 404 11.27 5.06 -25.06
N LEU A 405 11.33 6.22 -25.71
CA LEU A 405 10.28 7.24 -25.59
C LEU A 405 8.92 6.73 -26.09
N ARG A 406 8.88 5.92 -27.15
CA ARG A 406 7.65 5.28 -27.64
C ARG A 406 7.07 4.24 -26.67
N SER A 407 7.87 3.70 -25.77
CA SER A 407 7.40 2.77 -24.73
C SER A 407 6.83 3.47 -23.49
N VAL A 408 7.07 4.79 -23.35
CA VAL A 408 6.59 5.57 -22.22
C VAL A 408 5.09 5.81 -22.35
N THR A 409 4.35 5.37 -21.35
CA THR A 409 2.90 5.61 -21.25
C THR A 409 2.61 7.04 -20.77
N PRO A 410 1.43 7.61 -21.08
CA PRO A 410 1.04 8.92 -20.53
C PRO A 410 1.08 8.96 -19.00
N LEU A 411 0.75 7.86 -18.33
CA LEU A 411 0.81 7.77 -16.87
C LEU A 411 2.25 7.90 -16.34
N GLN A 412 3.22 7.23 -16.98
CA GLN A 412 4.64 7.39 -16.64
C GLN A 412 5.11 8.83 -16.91
N ALA A 413 4.71 9.43 -18.02
CA ALA A 413 5.05 10.81 -18.35
C ALA A 413 4.51 11.79 -17.28
N VAL A 414 3.27 11.63 -16.82
CA VAL A 414 2.70 12.45 -15.75
C VAL A 414 3.40 12.23 -14.41
N ILE A 415 3.76 10.99 -14.09
CA ILE A 415 4.53 10.69 -12.86
C ILE A 415 5.88 11.42 -12.89
N ILE A 416 6.61 11.36 -14.01
CA ILE A 416 7.88 12.07 -14.16
C ILE A 416 7.66 13.58 -14.02
N ALA A 417 6.65 14.15 -14.69
CA ALA A 417 6.34 15.57 -14.60
C ALA A 417 6.03 16.02 -13.15
N ALA A 418 5.27 15.21 -12.40
CA ALA A 418 4.99 15.48 -10.99
C ALA A 418 6.26 15.50 -10.13
N CYS A 419 7.18 14.54 -10.35
CA CYS A 419 8.48 14.53 -9.68
C CYS A 419 9.34 15.74 -10.06
N LEU A 420 9.43 16.08 -11.35
CA LEU A 420 10.20 17.24 -11.82
C LEU A 420 9.70 18.55 -11.20
N ASN A 421 8.38 18.75 -11.12
CA ASN A 421 7.78 19.90 -10.47
C ASN A 421 8.17 19.99 -8.98
N GLN A 422 8.09 18.87 -8.24
CA GLN A 422 8.49 18.84 -6.82
C GLN A 422 9.97 19.17 -6.64
N VAL A 423 10.84 18.62 -7.50
CA VAL A 423 12.28 18.89 -7.46
C VAL A 423 12.58 20.36 -7.76
N GLN A 424 11.94 20.95 -8.78
CA GLN A 424 12.08 22.37 -9.09
C GLN A 424 11.70 23.25 -7.89
N GLN A 425 10.59 22.93 -7.21
CA GLN A 425 10.16 23.66 -6.00
C GLN A 425 11.18 23.53 -4.87
N MET A 426 11.77 22.36 -4.66
CA MET A 426 12.84 22.16 -3.67
C MET A 426 14.11 22.96 -4.00
N LEU A 427 14.50 23.01 -5.28
CA LEU A 427 15.68 23.76 -5.73
C LEU A 427 15.49 25.27 -5.59
N THR A 428 14.28 25.80 -5.84
CA THR A 428 14.01 27.23 -5.66
C THR A 428 14.05 27.70 -4.19
N GLY A 429 13.85 26.79 -3.23
CA GLY A 429 13.88 27.09 -1.80
C GLY A 429 15.25 26.94 -1.13
N THR A 430 16.26 26.40 -1.82
CA THR A 430 17.57 26.09 -1.21
C THR A 430 18.59 27.19 -1.57
N PRO A 431 19.30 27.81 -0.60
CA PRO A 431 20.36 28.77 -0.91
C PRO A 431 21.46 28.11 -1.75
N ALA A 432 21.92 28.81 -2.79
CA ALA A 432 22.67 28.32 -3.95
C ALA A 432 24.05 27.67 -3.68
N SER A 433 24.43 27.36 -2.44
CA SER A 433 25.79 26.98 -2.07
C SER A 433 26.13 25.49 -2.07
N SER A 434 25.27 24.58 -2.53
CA SER A 434 25.54 23.12 -2.45
C SER A 434 25.30 22.27 -3.70
N LEU A 435 25.02 22.84 -4.87
CA LEU A 435 24.51 22.03 -5.98
C LEU A 435 25.21 22.33 -7.32
N THR A 436 25.54 21.26 -8.04
CA THR A 436 25.75 21.18 -9.50
C THR A 436 24.45 21.48 -10.26
N VAL A 437 23.75 22.57 -9.89
CA VAL A 437 22.41 22.95 -10.35
C VAL A 437 22.36 23.10 -11.88
N GLY A 438 23.45 23.63 -12.47
CA GLY A 438 23.47 24.04 -13.87
C GLY A 438 23.14 22.93 -14.87
N ASP A 439 23.68 21.73 -14.68
CA ASP A 439 23.46 20.62 -15.60
C ASP A 439 22.18 19.84 -15.26
N THR A 440 21.86 19.70 -13.97
CA THR A 440 20.60 19.07 -13.53
C THR A 440 19.38 19.81 -14.06
N GLY A 441 19.36 21.16 -13.99
CA GLY A 441 18.25 21.96 -14.49
C GLY A 441 18.03 21.83 -15.99
N LYS A 442 19.12 21.85 -16.78
CA LYS A 442 19.06 21.63 -18.24
C LYS A 442 18.54 20.24 -18.59
N ASP A 443 18.97 19.23 -17.83
CA ASP A 443 18.54 17.85 -18.03
C ASP A 443 17.06 17.65 -17.71
N MET A 444 16.57 18.28 -16.64
CA MET A 444 15.15 18.30 -16.30
C MET A 444 14.31 18.98 -17.38
N GLU A 445 14.76 20.11 -17.90
CA GLU A 445 14.07 20.80 -18.99
C GLU A 445 14.05 19.97 -20.29
N ALA A 446 15.16 19.30 -20.60
CA ALA A 446 15.23 18.38 -21.74
C ALA A 446 14.23 17.22 -21.59
N ILE A 447 14.14 16.61 -20.40
CA ILE A 447 13.14 15.59 -20.10
C ILE A 447 11.73 16.16 -20.28
N ALA A 448 11.43 17.33 -19.71
CA ALA A 448 10.12 17.95 -19.83
C ALA A 448 9.66 18.10 -21.28
N ARG A 449 10.53 18.61 -22.17
CA ARG A 449 10.25 18.75 -23.61
C ARG A 449 9.97 17.41 -24.30
N LEU A 450 10.65 16.33 -23.91
CA LEU A 450 10.42 14.99 -24.45
C LEU A 450 9.04 14.44 -24.05
N LEU A 451 8.49 14.85 -22.91
CA LEU A 451 7.20 14.36 -22.40
C LEU A 451 5.99 15.07 -23.01
N LEU A 452 6.12 16.33 -23.44
CA LEU A 452 4.98 17.14 -23.92
C LEU A 452 4.12 16.47 -24.99
N PRO A 453 4.67 15.79 -26.03
CA PRO A 453 3.83 15.15 -27.04
C PRO A 453 2.90 14.08 -26.44
N LEU A 454 3.36 13.35 -25.43
CA LEU A 454 2.61 12.31 -24.71
C LEU A 454 1.53 12.90 -23.79
N LEU A 455 1.71 14.15 -23.35
CA LEU A 455 0.79 14.84 -22.45
C LEU A 455 -0.17 15.79 -23.17
N SER A 456 -0.02 15.95 -24.49
CA SER A 456 -0.91 16.77 -25.31
C SER A 456 -2.37 16.27 -25.25
N TYR A 457 -3.33 17.19 -25.34
CA TYR A 457 -4.77 16.85 -25.33
C TYR A 457 -5.13 15.74 -26.33
N LYS A 458 -4.62 15.83 -27.56
CA LYS A 458 -4.90 14.84 -28.62
C LYS A 458 -4.44 13.42 -28.23
N HIS A 459 -3.27 13.30 -27.61
CA HIS A 459 -2.75 12.00 -27.18
C HIS A 459 -3.45 11.49 -25.91
N MET A 460 -3.66 12.39 -24.94
CA MET A 460 -4.32 12.09 -23.67
C MET A 460 -5.80 11.73 -23.83
N LYS A 461 -6.49 12.24 -24.85
CA LYS A 461 -7.86 11.83 -25.20
C LYS A 461 -7.96 10.35 -25.57
N ASP A 462 -6.89 9.80 -26.15
CA ASP A 462 -6.87 8.45 -26.69
C ASP A 462 -6.24 7.45 -25.73
N HIS A 463 -5.20 7.87 -25.02
CA HIS A 463 -4.36 7.00 -24.17
C HIS A 463 -4.29 7.46 -22.70
N GLY A 464 -4.77 8.66 -22.39
CA GLY A 464 -4.79 9.21 -21.04
C GLY A 464 -5.90 8.61 -20.19
N SER A 465 -5.78 8.84 -18.88
CA SER A 465 -6.66 8.29 -17.86
C SER A 465 -7.03 9.34 -16.83
N ALA A 466 -8.04 9.05 -16.00
CA ALA A 466 -8.47 9.92 -14.90
C ALA A 466 -7.31 10.26 -13.95
N ARG A 467 -6.45 9.27 -13.67
CA ARG A 467 -5.24 9.44 -12.88
C ARG A 467 -4.31 10.48 -13.49
N CYS A 468 -4.05 10.40 -14.80
CA CYS A 468 -3.17 11.35 -15.48
C CYS A 468 -3.67 12.80 -15.33
N VAL A 469 -4.96 13.03 -15.57
CA VAL A 469 -5.57 14.37 -15.47
C VAL A 469 -5.55 14.86 -14.01
N SER A 470 -5.92 14.00 -13.06
CA SER A 470 -5.91 14.36 -11.63
C SER A 470 -4.50 14.73 -11.16
N MET A 471 -3.48 13.97 -11.55
CA MET A 471 -2.10 14.26 -11.17
C MET A 471 -1.59 15.57 -11.80
N LEU A 472 -1.83 15.80 -13.10
CA LEU A 472 -1.42 17.06 -13.75
C LEU A 472 -2.04 18.29 -13.09
N LEU A 473 -3.33 18.22 -12.74
CA LEU A 473 -4.05 19.35 -12.16
C LEU A 473 -3.82 19.51 -10.65
N CYS A 474 -3.54 18.44 -9.90
CA CYS A 474 -3.46 18.49 -8.44
C CYS A 474 -2.04 18.29 -7.87
N ASP A 475 -1.18 17.53 -8.54
CA ASP A 475 0.19 17.22 -8.06
C ASP A 475 1.24 18.18 -8.64
N CYS A 476 1.01 18.71 -9.85
CA CYS A 476 1.93 19.64 -10.50
C CYS A 476 1.23 20.78 -11.26
N PRO A 477 0.32 21.55 -10.63
CA PRO A 477 -0.45 22.60 -11.31
C PRO A 477 0.40 23.72 -11.90
N CYS A 478 1.54 24.08 -11.28
CA CYS A 478 2.43 25.10 -11.81
C CYS A 478 3.10 24.63 -13.10
N TRP A 479 3.69 23.43 -13.08
CA TRP A 479 4.30 22.80 -14.25
C TRP A 479 3.29 22.61 -15.39
N THR A 480 2.08 22.12 -15.09
CA THR A 480 1.01 21.95 -16.08
C THR A 480 0.63 23.25 -16.77
N ARG A 481 0.64 24.39 -16.04
CA ARG A 481 0.39 25.72 -16.60
C ARG A 481 1.55 26.24 -17.43
N GLU A 482 2.77 26.13 -16.91
CA GLU A 482 4.01 26.57 -17.57
C GLU A 482 4.16 25.92 -18.95
N TRP A 483 3.81 24.64 -19.06
CA TRP A 483 3.89 23.87 -20.31
C TRP A 483 2.60 23.89 -21.16
N GLY A 484 1.60 24.71 -20.80
CA GLY A 484 0.39 24.91 -21.60
C GLY A 484 -0.54 23.68 -21.70
N LEU A 485 -0.53 22.81 -20.70
CA LEU A 485 -1.31 21.56 -20.67
C LEU A 485 -2.66 21.69 -19.96
N GLU A 486 -2.87 22.79 -19.21
CA GLU A 486 -4.06 23.00 -18.37
C GLU A 486 -5.37 22.98 -19.18
N GLU A 487 -5.45 23.74 -20.27
CA GLU A 487 -6.66 23.79 -21.12
C GLU A 487 -7.03 22.42 -21.68
N GLY A 488 -6.02 21.63 -22.09
CA GLY A 488 -6.20 20.25 -22.52
C GLY A 488 -6.78 19.36 -21.43
N CYS A 489 -6.29 19.50 -20.20
CA CYS A 489 -6.82 18.77 -19.03
C CYS A 489 -8.27 19.16 -18.71
N LEU A 490 -8.61 20.45 -18.78
CA LEU A 490 -9.98 20.93 -18.57
C LEU A 490 -10.95 20.40 -19.64
N ASN A 491 -10.53 20.32 -20.91
CA ASN A 491 -11.32 19.70 -21.97
C ASN A 491 -11.56 18.21 -21.69
N LEU A 492 -10.55 17.48 -21.22
CA LEU A 492 -10.71 16.08 -20.82
C LEU A 492 -11.68 15.94 -19.64
N LEU A 493 -11.68 16.85 -18.66
CA LEU A 493 -12.67 16.82 -17.59
C LEU A 493 -14.10 17.03 -18.12
N ARG A 494 -14.32 17.94 -19.08
CA ARG A 494 -15.64 18.13 -19.71
C ARG A 494 -16.14 16.87 -20.39
N GLU A 495 -15.25 16.16 -21.08
CA GLU A 495 -15.60 14.97 -21.88
C GLU A 495 -15.70 13.70 -21.02
N HIS A 496 -14.84 13.56 -20.01
CA HIS A 496 -14.54 12.29 -19.34
C HIS A 496 -14.63 12.33 -17.80
N ALA A 497 -15.16 13.38 -17.17
CA ALA A 497 -15.36 13.40 -15.70
C ALA A 497 -16.17 12.19 -15.19
N GLN A 498 -17.00 11.63 -16.06
CA GLN A 498 -17.84 10.46 -15.82
C GLN A 498 -17.17 9.11 -16.15
N ASP A 499 -15.88 9.12 -16.50
CA ASP A 499 -15.12 7.96 -17.01
C ASP A 499 -13.91 7.66 -16.12
N GLY A 500 -14.16 7.05 -14.96
CA GLY A 500 -13.10 6.40 -14.16
C GLY A 500 -12.41 7.29 -13.13
N PHE A 501 -12.85 8.53 -12.97
CA PHE A 501 -12.47 9.35 -11.82
C PHE A 501 -13.07 8.80 -10.53
N THR A 502 -12.25 8.66 -9.49
CA THR A 502 -12.73 8.29 -8.17
C THR A 502 -13.30 9.51 -7.44
N ARG A 503 -14.19 9.28 -6.48
CA ARG A 503 -14.74 10.37 -5.65
C ARG A 503 -13.64 11.19 -4.97
N ALA A 504 -12.60 10.53 -4.47
CA ALA A 504 -11.44 11.18 -3.86
C ALA A 504 -10.69 12.09 -4.85
N GLN A 505 -10.56 11.70 -6.12
CA GLN A 505 -9.93 12.54 -7.16
C GLN A 505 -10.77 13.76 -7.48
N LEU A 506 -12.09 13.59 -7.63
CA LEU A 506 -13.02 14.68 -7.91
C LEU A 506 -13.06 15.69 -6.75
N GLN A 507 -13.20 15.20 -5.51
CA GLN A 507 -13.16 16.02 -4.30
C GLN A 507 -11.82 16.73 -4.14
N ARG A 508 -10.70 16.07 -4.48
CA ARG A 508 -9.38 16.69 -4.46
C ARG A 508 -9.29 17.86 -5.44
N MET A 509 -9.79 17.71 -6.67
CA MET A 509 -9.82 18.80 -7.65
C MET A 509 -10.68 19.98 -7.18
N LEU A 510 -11.86 19.70 -6.61
CA LEU A 510 -12.73 20.73 -6.02
C LEU A 510 -12.05 21.44 -4.83
N LYS A 511 -11.31 20.70 -4.01
CA LYS A 511 -10.55 21.27 -2.90
C LYS A 511 -9.40 22.16 -3.40
N CYS A 512 -8.67 21.73 -4.43
CA CYS A 512 -7.64 22.54 -5.07
C CYS A 512 -8.21 23.85 -5.66
N ASP A 513 -9.40 23.82 -6.24
CA ASP A 513 -10.13 25.01 -6.69
C ASP A 513 -10.46 25.95 -5.53
N SER A 514 -11.04 25.42 -4.45
CA SER A 514 -11.39 26.22 -3.27
C SER A 514 -10.19 26.87 -2.56
N HIS A 515 -9.00 26.28 -2.68
CA HIS A 515 -7.76 26.82 -2.15
C HIS A 515 -7.02 27.74 -3.14
N GLY A 516 -7.56 27.98 -4.34
CA GLY A 516 -6.94 28.83 -5.36
C GLY A 516 -5.70 28.21 -6.04
N LEU A 517 -5.47 26.90 -5.83
CA LEU A 517 -4.34 26.17 -6.46
C LEU A 517 -4.65 25.74 -7.90
N LEU A 518 -5.95 25.66 -8.22
CA LEU A 518 -6.51 25.37 -9.53
C LEU A 518 -7.64 26.38 -9.78
N SER A 519 -7.88 26.77 -11.04
CA SER A 519 -9.02 27.63 -11.39
C SER A 519 -9.97 26.87 -12.30
N LEU A 520 -11.04 26.31 -11.72
CA LEU A 520 -12.02 25.55 -12.50
C LEU A 520 -13.08 26.48 -13.10
N PRO A 521 -13.34 26.41 -14.41
CA PRO A 521 -14.50 27.06 -15.01
C PRO A 521 -15.80 26.58 -14.33
N VAL A 522 -16.77 27.48 -14.16
CA VAL A 522 -18.05 27.22 -13.47
C VAL A 522 -18.75 25.95 -13.99
N GLU A 523 -18.73 25.74 -15.31
CA GLU A 523 -19.30 24.56 -15.95
C GLU A 523 -18.60 23.26 -15.52
N VAL A 524 -17.25 23.26 -15.53
CA VAL A 524 -16.45 22.10 -15.14
C VAL A 524 -16.69 21.79 -13.66
N LYS A 525 -16.70 22.82 -12.81
CA LYS A 525 -17.01 22.69 -11.39
C LYS A 525 -18.36 22.01 -11.15
N GLY A 526 -19.41 22.46 -11.84
CA GLY A 526 -20.74 21.84 -11.74
C GLY A 526 -20.76 20.37 -12.18
N ILE A 527 -19.99 20.00 -13.22
CA ILE A 527 -19.83 18.60 -13.63
C ILE A 527 -19.14 17.79 -12.53
N LEU A 528 -18.04 18.28 -11.96
CA LEU A 528 -17.30 17.56 -10.93
C LEU A 528 -18.12 17.38 -9.65
N GLU A 529 -18.88 18.39 -9.22
CA GLU A 529 -19.76 18.30 -8.05
C GLU A 529 -20.84 17.24 -8.26
N LYS A 530 -21.49 17.23 -9.43
CA LYS A 530 -22.47 16.21 -9.78
C LYS A 530 -21.85 14.80 -9.78
N GLN A 531 -20.70 14.62 -10.42
CA GLN A 531 -20.04 13.32 -10.49
C GLN A 531 -19.52 12.85 -9.12
N ALA A 532 -19.01 13.76 -8.28
CA ALA A 532 -18.57 13.44 -6.93
C ALA A 532 -19.71 12.99 -6.00
N ALA A 533 -20.95 13.38 -6.31
CA ALA A 533 -22.16 12.89 -5.62
C ALA A 533 -22.63 11.52 -6.15
N GLU A 534 -22.37 11.20 -7.41
CA GLU A 534 -22.78 9.93 -8.04
C GLU A 534 -21.80 8.77 -7.77
N VAL A 535 -20.49 9.06 -7.64
CA VAL A 535 -19.45 8.03 -7.44
C VAL A 535 -19.44 7.52 -5.99
N PRO A 536 -19.37 6.19 -5.77
CA PRO A 536 -19.36 5.61 -4.42
C PRO A 536 -18.16 6.03 -3.57
N GLU A 537 -18.37 6.12 -2.25
CA GLU A 537 -17.30 6.21 -1.24
C GLU A 537 -16.80 4.81 -0.88
N ARG A 538 -15.47 4.66 -0.71
CA ARG A 538 -14.81 3.39 -0.40
C ARG A 538 -13.90 3.51 0.80
#